data_AF-A0A452Y2Y0-F1
#
_entry.id   AF-A0A452Y2Y0-F1
#
_cell.length_a   1.000
_cell.length_b   1.000
_cell.length_c   1.000
_cell.angle_alpha   90.00
_cell.angle_beta   90.00
_cell.angle_gamma   90.00
#
_symmetry.space_group_name_H-M   'P 1'
#
loop_
_entity.id
_entity.type
_entity.pdbx_description
1 polymer ?
#
loop_
_entity_poly.entity_id
_entity_poly.type
_entity_poly.pdbx_seq_one_letter_code
_entity_poly.pdbx_strand_id
1 'polypeptide(L)' 'MLTIDEFDEAWNFLPEKYHLKTHPYMMQLYEIRHKWAKPYFKRVFCAKMTSKQRIESANHMLKNYVHPGCQMHMFVGKYM' A
#
# COMPACT_ATOMS: atom_id res chain seq x y z
N MET A 1 -6.50 -12.17 13.90
CA MET A 1 -6.17 -10.93 13.15
C MET A 1 -4.88 -10.44 13.75
N LEU A 2 -3.80 -10.31 12.97
CA LEU A 2 -2.47 -10.00 13.52
C LEU A 2 -2.51 -8.74 14.39
N THR A 3 -1.85 -8.78 15.55
CA THR A 3 -1.54 -7.59 16.34
C THR A 3 -0.43 -6.78 15.66
N ILE A 4 -0.20 -5.56 16.15
CA ILE A 4 0.92 -4.74 15.67
C ILE A 4 2.24 -5.45 15.99
N ASP A 5 2.35 -5.98 17.22
CA ASP A 5 3.55 -6.66 17.69
C ASP A 5 3.86 -7.92 16.87
N GLU A 6 2.86 -8.77 16.61
CA GLU A 6 3.02 -9.97 15.77
C GLU A 6 3.45 -9.60 14.34
N PHE A 7 3.02 -8.44 13.83
CA PHE A 7 3.41 -7.96 12.50
C PHE A 7 4.84 -7.43 12.50
N ASP A 8 5.23 -6.67 13.52
CA ASP A 8 6.58 -6.12 13.62
C ASP A 8 7.61 -7.24 13.81
N GLU A 9 7.28 -8.28 14.60
CA GLU A 9 8.11 -9.49 14.73
C GLU A 9 8.25 -10.24 13.40
N ALA A 10 7.13 -10.52 12.73
CA ALA A 10 7.15 -11.22 11.45
C ALA A 10 7.84 -10.38 10.35
N TRP A 11 7.68 -9.05 10.40
CA TRP A 11 8.37 -8.16 9.49
C TRP A 11 9.87 -8.21 9.73
N ASN A 12 10.36 -8.14 10.97
CA ASN A 12 11.79 -8.17 11.28
C ASN A 12 12.49 -9.46 10.79
N PHE A 13 11.79 -10.60 10.83
CA PHE A 13 12.32 -11.86 10.34
C PHE A 13 12.62 -11.85 8.83
N LEU A 14 11.84 -11.11 8.04
CA LEU A 14 11.95 -11.14 6.58
C LEU A 14 13.21 -10.43 6.05
N PRO A 15 13.52 -9.16 6.39
CA PRO A 15 14.78 -8.51 6.05
C PRO A 15 15.99 -9.22 6.65
N GLU A 16 15.85 -9.89 7.80
CA GLU A 16 16.93 -10.67 8.39
C GLU A 16 17.26 -11.91 7.56
N LYS A 17 16.24 -12.70 7.19
CA LYS A 17 16.41 -13.91 6.39
C LYS A 17 17.02 -13.66 5.01
N TYR A 18 16.71 -12.52 4.40
CA TYR A 18 17.16 -12.17 3.05
C TYR A 18 18.27 -11.10 3.02
N HIS A 19 18.85 -10.74 4.16
CA HIS A 19 19.87 -9.70 4.29
C HIS A 19 19.45 -8.32 3.72
N LEU A 20 18.16 -7.99 3.79
CA LEU A 20 17.59 -6.75 3.26
C LEU A 20 17.43 -5.65 4.32
N LYS A 21 18.03 -5.81 5.51
CA LYS A 21 17.91 -4.84 6.62
C LYS A 21 18.30 -3.41 6.20
N THR A 22 19.29 -3.27 5.32
CA THR A 22 19.79 -1.97 4.83
C THR A 22 19.22 -1.59 3.47
N HIS A 23 18.33 -2.41 2.89
CA HIS A 23 17.77 -2.12 1.57
C HIS A 23 16.84 -0.90 1.65
N PRO A 24 17.11 0.21 0.92
CA PRO A 24 16.36 1.46 1.06
C PRO A 24 14.85 1.28 0.91
N TYR A 25 14.43 0.47 -0.06
CA TYR A 25 13.02 0.16 -0.28
C TYR A 25 12.36 -0.56 0.91
N MET A 26 13.06 -1.49 1.56
CA MET A 26 12.50 -2.24 2.70
C MET A 26 12.35 -1.34 3.93
N MET A 27 13.33 -0.46 4.15
CA MET A 27 13.26 0.56 5.20
C MET A 27 12.08 1.52 4.93
N GLN A 28 11.99 2.09 3.73
CA GLN A 28 10.89 2.99 3.37
C GLN A 28 9.52 2.31 3.50
N LEU A 29 9.40 1.06 3.07
CA LEU A 29 8.15 0.30 3.15
C LEU A 29 7.73 0.05 4.61
N TYR A 30 8.70 -0.16 5.51
CA TYR A 30 8.47 -0.27 6.94
C TYR A 30 8.10 1.08 7.59
N GLU A 31 8.72 2.19 7.19
CA GLU A 31 8.36 3.52 7.69
C GLU A 31 6.89 3.87 7.40
N ILE A 32 6.39 3.50 6.21
CA ILE A 32 5.00 3.74 5.83
C ILE A 32 4.03 2.62 6.24
N ARG A 33 4.43 1.68 7.11
CA ARG A 33 3.61 0.51 7.51
C ARG A 33 2.22 0.86 8.00
N HIS A 34 2.06 1.98 8.72
CA HIS A 34 0.77 2.49 9.19
C HIS A 34 -0.22 2.80 8.05
N LYS A 35 0.25 2.97 6.80
CA LYS A 35 -0.57 3.27 5.61
C LYS A 35 -1.04 2.03 4.85
N TRP A 36 -0.49 0.85 5.11
CA TRP A 36 -0.83 -0.35 4.33
C TRP A 36 -0.94 -1.64 5.17
N ALA A 37 -0.27 -1.74 6.31
CA ALA A 37 -0.27 -2.95 7.14
C ALA A 37 -1.59 -3.09 7.91
N LYS A 38 -2.27 -4.23 7.71
CA LYS A 38 -3.60 -4.53 8.27
C LYS A 38 -3.75 -4.28 9.79
N PRO A 39 -2.78 -4.61 10.67
CA PRO A 39 -2.91 -4.39 12.12
C PRO A 39 -3.11 -2.92 12.51
N TYR A 40 -2.57 -2.00 11.72
CA TYR A 40 -2.66 -0.55 11.95
C TYR A 40 -4.04 0.02 11.56
N PHE A 41 -4.84 -0.74 10.80
CA PHE A 41 -6.22 -0.37 10.42
C PHE A 41 -7.30 -0.92 11.34
N LYS A 42 -6.93 -1.58 12.44
CA LYS A 42 -7.87 -2.30 13.33
C LYS A 42 -8.98 -1.42 13.92
N ARG A 43 -8.83 -0.09 13.94
CA ARG A 43 -9.85 0.87 14.40
C ARG A 43 -10.57 1.63 13.26
N VAL A 44 -10.20 1.39 12.00
CA VAL A 44 -10.79 2.07 10.85
C VAL A 44 -11.98 1.24 10.37
N PHE A 45 -13.17 1.56 10.89
CA PHE A 45 -14.41 0.94 10.44
C PHE A 45 -14.71 1.40 9.00
N CYS A 46 -14.51 0.51 8.03
CA CYS A 46 -14.71 0.83 6.61
C CYS A 46 -16.18 0.75 6.16
N ALA A 47 -17.18 0.69 7.07
CA ALA A 47 -18.62 0.74 6.74
C ALA A 47 -19.05 -0.06 5.49
N LYS A 48 -18.63 -1.33 5.39
CA LYS A 48 -18.87 -2.22 4.22
C LYS A 48 -18.23 -1.78 2.90
N MET A 49 -17.42 -0.73 2.86
CA MET A 49 -16.59 -0.42 1.69
C MET A 49 -15.62 -1.56 1.45
N THR A 50 -15.84 -2.29 0.37
CA THR A 50 -14.90 -3.31 -0.11
C THR A 50 -13.69 -2.64 -0.75
N SER A 51 -12.55 -3.32 -0.76
CA SER A 51 -11.37 -2.86 -1.49
C SER A 51 -11.67 -2.58 -2.97
N LYS A 52 -12.60 -3.33 -3.57
CA LYS A 52 -13.11 -3.10 -4.92
C LYS A 52 -13.79 -1.75 -5.07
N GLN A 53 -14.74 -1.42 -4.21
CA GLN A 53 -15.47 -0.15 -4.28
C GLN A 53 -14.54 1.07 -4.10
N ARG A 54 -13.52 0.96 -3.23
CA ARG A 54 -12.51 2.01 -3.06
C ARG A 54 -11.66 2.20 -4.31
N ILE A 55 -11.18 1.10 -4.91
CA ILE A 55 -10.39 1.14 -6.14
C ILE A 55 -11.24 1.62 -7.33
N GLU A 56 -12.50 1.20 -7.41
CA GLU A 56 -13.41 1.63 -8.46
C GLU A 56 -13.71 3.13 -8.39
N SER A 57 -13.92 3.67 -7.19
CA SER A 57 -14.07 5.12 -6.99
C SER A 57 -12.80 5.89 -7.37
N ALA A 58 -11.62 5.41 -6.98
CA ALA A 58 -10.35 6.03 -7.37
C ALA A 58 -10.12 5.96 -8.89
N ASN A 59 -10.44 4.82 -9.51
CA ASN A 59 -10.35 4.64 -10.96
C ASN A 59 -11.36 5.51 -11.70
N HIS A 60 -12.58 5.66 -11.17
CA HIS A 60 -13.60 6.54 -11.74
C HIS A 60 -13.14 8.00 -11.70
N MET A 61 -12.57 8.45 -10.57
CA MET A 61 -11.96 9.77 -10.48
C MET A 61 -10.84 9.95 -11.51
N LEU A 62 -9.91 9.00 -11.61
CA LEU A 62 -8.79 9.07 -12.55
C LEU A 62 -9.23 9.09 -14.02
N LYS A 63 -10.30 8.35 -14.39
CA LYS A 63 -10.85 8.36 -15.75
C LYS A 63 -11.28 9.75 -16.23
N ASN A 64 -11.57 10.69 -15.32
CA ASN A 64 -11.89 12.08 -15.68
C ASN A 64 -10.65 12.89 -16.08
N TYR A 65 -9.45 12.46 -15.66
CA TYR A 65 -8.18 13.16 -15.89
C TYR A 65 -7.25 12.43 -16.87
N VAL A 66 -7.50 11.13 -17.11
CA VAL A 66 -6.65 10.25 -17.91
C VAL A 66 -7.42 9.77 -19.13
N HIS A 67 -6.84 9.99 -20.31
CA HIS A 67 -7.41 9.51 -21.56
C HIS A 67 -7.54 7.96 -21.52
N PRO A 68 -8.66 7.36 -21.97
CA PRO A 68 -8.89 5.90 -21.86
C PRO A 68 -7.82 5.01 -22.52
N GLY A 69 -7.01 5.57 -23.44
CA GLY A 69 -5.88 4.89 -24.08
C GLY A 69 -4.49 5.28 -23.54
N CYS A 70 -4.42 6.02 -22.43
CA CYS A 70 -3.14 6.42 -21.84
C CYS A 70 -2.43 5.20 -21.25
N GLN A 71 -1.23 4.92 -21.75
CA GLN A 71 -0.40 3.85 -21.20
C GLN A 71 0.08 4.24 -19.79
N MET A 72 0.18 3.26 -18.89
CA MET A 72 0.58 3.50 -17.51
C MET A 72 1.93 4.21 -17.39
N HIS A 73 2.89 3.92 -18.27
CA HIS A 73 4.20 4.60 -18.26
C HIS A 73 4.08 6.11 -18.57
N MET A 74 3.18 6.49 -19.48
CA MET A 74 2.90 7.89 -19.80
C MET A 74 2.15 8.60 -18.68
N PHE A 75 1.26 7.88 -17.99
CA PHE A 75 0.56 8.41 -16.81
C PHE A 75 1.55 8.72 -15.69
N VAL A 76 2.46 7.78 -15.37
CA VAL A 76 3.49 7.97 -14.34
C VAL A 76 4.37 9.16 -14.72
N GLY A 77 4.92 9.20 -15.93
CA GLY A 77 5.81 10.30 -16.35
C GLY A 77 5.17 11.70 -16.37
N LYS A 78 3.84 11.80 -16.38
CA LYS A 78 3.13 13.09 -16.39
C LYS A 78 2.70 13.56 -14.99
N TYR A 79 2.46 12.66 -14.04
CA TYR A 79 1.77 12.97 -12.79
C TYR A 79 2.44 12.43 -11.50
N MET A 80 3.51 11.64 -11.61
CA MET A 80 4.30 11.11 -10.49
C MET A 80 5.77 11.50 -10.64
#